data_AF-A0A9P7DAL8-F1
#
_entry.id   AF-A0A9P7DAL8-F1
#
_cell.length_a   1.000
_cell.length_b   1.000
_cell.length_c   1.000
_cell.angle_alpha   90.00
_cell.angle_beta   90.00
_cell.angle_gamma   90.00
#
_symmetry.space_group_name_H-M   'P 1'
#
loop_
_entity.id
_entity.type
_entity.pdbx_description
1 polymer ?
#
loop_
_entity_poly.entity_id
_entity_poly.type
_entity_poly.pdbx_seq_one_letter_code
_entity_poly.pdbx_strand_id
1 'polypeptide(L)'
;MSTSLLVPQHVAYIRALSGDSKHELSYDLSAHLRMNAVYWSLTALLIMGHGDALDRDEMIDFVMSCWDEEADILSLQQPSGSFAGDAFGETDTRFLYCAVNALSLLGKLDKLDVEKTVAYIRRCSNFDGGFGAVAGAESHASRVFVCIASLAILDRLDEVNQPTLFWWLSERQLPNGGLNGRPEKLEDVCYSFWVLSALSILNKLTWIDSSKLEAFILSAQNTESGGISDRPGNMPDVFHTIFGLAGLSLLGYPTLVDLDPVYCMPTSIIENMGLRKGWKALQRRTS
;
A
#
# COMPACT_ATOMS: atom_id res chain seq x y z
N MET A 1 19.63 -17.91 6.13
CA MET A 1 18.44 -17.13 5.75
C MET A 1 17.57 -17.99 4.86
N SER A 2 16.25 -18.00 5.06
CA SER A 2 15.33 -18.74 4.20
C SER A 2 15.36 -18.14 2.79
N THR A 3 15.42 -19.00 1.77
CA THR A 3 15.31 -18.59 0.36
C THR A 3 13.88 -18.69 -0.18
N SER A 4 12.94 -19.12 0.66
CA SER A 4 11.52 -19.24 0.33
C SER A 4 10.66 -18.48 1.32
N LEU A 5 9.45 -18.10 0.89
CA LEU A 5 8.44 -17.50 1.75
C LEU A 5 7.85 -18.54 2.69
N LEU A 6 7.78 -18.21 3.98
CA LEU A 6 7.31 -19.09 5.04
C LEU A 6 5.82 -18.84 5.34
N VAL A 7 4.96 -19.15 4.36
CA VAL A 7 3.50 -18.90 4.43
C VAL A 7 2.86 -19.44 5.72
N PRO A 8 3.08 -20.70 6.15
CA PRO A 8 2.47 -21.21 7.37
C PRO A 8 2.82 -20.39 8.62
N GLN A 9 4.08 -19.94 8.73
CA GLN A 9 4.54 -19.10 9.83
C GLN A 9 3.88 -17.73 9.78
N HIS A 10 3.74 -17.12 8.61
CA HIS A 10 3.10 -15.80 8.46
C HIS A 10 1.60 -15.85 8.77
N VAL A 11 0.91 -16.92 8.38
CA VAL A 11 -0.49 -17.15 8.75
C VAL A 11 -0.62 -17.32 10.28
N ALA A 12 0.25 -18.11 10.90
CA ALA A 12 0.27 -18.29 12.35
C ALA A 12 0.55 -16.98 13.10
N TYR A 13 1.50 -16.17 12.60
CA TYR A 13 1.80 -14.84 13.12
C TYR A 13 0.56 -13.93 13.14
N ILE A 14 -0.15 -13.83 12.01
CA ILE A 14 -1.34 -12.97 11.90
C ILE A 14 -2.45 -13.45 12.84
N ARG A 15 -2.67 -14.77 12.94
CA ARG A 15 -3.66 -15.34 13.88
C ARG A 15 -3.31 -15.11 15.34
N ALA A 16 -2.03 -15.00 15.68
CA ALA A 16 -1.61 -14.70 17.04
C ALA A 16 -1.89 -13.24 17.42
N LEU A 17 -1.93 -12.31 16.44
CA LEU A 17 -2.26 -10.90 16.68
C LEU A 17 -3.72 -10.67 17.09
N SER A 18 -4.63 -11.57 16.70
CA SER A 18 -6.06 -11.50 17.08
C SER A 18 -6.36 -12.12 18.45
N GLY A 19 -5.35 -12.54 19.22
CA GLY A 19 -5.53 -13.18 20.54
C GLY A 19 -5.94 -12.24 21.69
N ASP A 20 -6.18 -12.84 22.86
CA ASP A 20 -6.74 -12.23 24.10
C ASP A 20 -5.79 -11.27 24.86
N SER A 21 -5.15 -10.32 24.17
CA SER A 21 -4.34 -9.26 24.82
C SER A 21 -5.18 -8.07 25.31
N LYS A 22 -6.52 -8.18 25.35
CA LYS A 22 -7.49 -7.10 25.67
C LYS A 22 -7.29 -6.43 27.03
N HIS A 23 -6.42 -6.97 27.89
CA HIS A 23 -6.11 -6.44 29.22
C HIS A 23 -4.70 -5.86 29.34
N GLU A 24 -3.93 -5.78 28.26
CA GLU A 24 -2.58 -5.21 28.27
C GLU A 24 -2.59 -3.72 27.89
N LEU A 25 -1.67 -2.93 28.45
CA LEU A 25 -1.50 -1.53 28.07
C LEU A 25 -1.19 -1.35 26.57
N SER A 26 -0.46 -2.30 25.99
CA SER A 26 -0.15 -2.36 24.55
C SER A 26 -1.41 -2.40 23.68
N TYR A 27 -2.47 -3.06 24.15
CA TYR A 27 -3.75 -3.11 23.49
C TYR A 27 -4.33 -1.70 23.39
N ASP A 28 -4.46 -0.98 24.50
CA ASP A 28 -5.06 0.36 24.50
C ASP A 28 -4.23 1.38 23.70
N LEU A 29 -2.90 1.34 23.82
CA LEU A 29 -2.01 2.25 23.09
C LEU A 29 -2.07 2.06 21.57
N SER A 30 -2.45 0.88 21.09
CA SER A 30 -2.55 0.57 19.66
C SER A 30 -3.97 0.74 19.08
N ALA A 31 -4.93 1.24 19.87
CA ALA A 31 -6.34 1.35 19.46
C ALA A 31 -6.53 2.10 18.13
N HIS A 32 -5.82 3.22 17.95
CA HIS A 32 -5.87 4.05 16.75
C HIS A 32 -5.31 3.37 15.48
N LEU A 33 -4.62 2.23 15.61
CA LEU A 33 -4.07 1.45 14.49
C LEU A 33 -4.92 0.23 14.13
N ARG A 34 -5.93 -0.13 14.94
CA ARG A 34 -6.64 -1.41 14.81
C ARG A 34 -7.39 -1.55 13.48
N MET A 35 -8.05 -0.49 13.00
CA MET A 35 -8.71 -0.51 11.70
C MET A 35 -7.73 -0.84 10.57
N ASN A 36 -6.54 -0.23 10.61
CA ASN A 36 -5.49 -0.54 9.66
C ASN A 36 -4.96 -1.97 9.84
N ALA A 37 -4.80 -2.44 11.07
CA ALA A 37 -4.36 -3.81 11.35
C ALA A 37 -5.33 -4.87 10.84
N VAL A 38 -6.65 -4.63 10.88
CA VAL A 38 -7.66 -5.50 10.27
C VAL A 38 -7.45 -5.57 8.76
N TYR A 39 -7.33 -4.41 8.10
CA TYR A 39 -7.05 -4.34 6.66
C TYR A 39 -5.74 -5.04 6.28
N TRP A 40 -4.64 -4.76 6.98
CA TRP A 40 -3.32 -5.33 6.71
C TRP A 40 -3.32 -6.85 6.89
N SER A 41 -3.91 -7.34 8.00
CA SER A 41 -4.02 -8.77 8.31
C SER A 41 -4.85 -9.51 7.27
N LEU A 42 -6.07 -9.04 6.99
CA LEU A 42 -6.98 -9.70 6.06
C LEU A 42 -6.40 -9.71 4.65
N THR A 43 -5.84 -8.59 4.19
CA THR A 43 -5.23 -8.52 2.86
C THR A 43 -4.02 -9.45 2.75
N ALA A 44 -3.19 -9.54 3.79
CA ALA A 44 -2.01 -10.41 3.78
C ALA A 44 -2.42 -11.88 3.67
N LEU A 45 -3.46 -12.27 4.43
CA LEU A 45 -4.05 -13.60 4.38
C LEU A 45 -4.67 -13.91 3.02
N LEU A 46 -5.41 -12.98 2.43
CA LEU A 46 -5.96 -13.13 1.09
C LEU A 46 -4.85 -13.29 0.05
N ILE A 47 -3.76 -12.53 0.14
CA ILE A 47 -2.61 -12.65 -0.77
C ILE A 47 -1.97 -14.03 -0.71
N MET A 48 -1.90 -14.60 0.49
CA MET A 48 -1.36 -15.94 0.73
C MET A 48 -2.37 -17.07 0.46
N GLY A 49 -3.61 -16.78 0.06
CA GLY A 49 -4.64 -17.79 -0.19
C GLY A 49 -5.28 -18.38 1.08
N HIS A 50 -5.21 -17.67 2.20
CA HIS A 50 -5.69 -18.10 3.53
C HIS A 50 -6.71 -17.10 4.12
N GLY A 51 -7.61 -16.57 3.29
CA GLY A 51 -8.59 -15.54 3.70
C GLY A 51 -9.61 -15.97 4.77
N ASP A 52 -9.67 -17.27 5.09
CA ASP A 52 -10.50 -17.90 6.11
C ASP A 52 -9.80 -18.05 7.47
N ALA A 53 -8.55 -17.58 7.60
CA ALA A 53 -7.76 -17.75 8.81
C ALA A 53 -8.18 -16.86 9.99
N LEU A 54 -9.00 -15.83 9.75
CA LEU A 54 -9.58 -14.94 10.77
C LEU A 54 -11.10 -15.04 10.75
N ASP A 55 -11.73 -14.78 11.90
CA ASP A 55 -13.19 -14.79 12.03
C ASP A 55 -13.81 -13.61 11.25
N ARG A 56 -14.64 -13.95 10.25
CA ARG A 56 -15.24 -12.97 9.36
C ARG A 56 -16.23 -12.06 10.09
N ASP A 57 -17.05 -12.63 10.96
CA ASP A 57 -18.13 -11.88 11.61
C ASP A 57 -17.53 -10.96 12.68
N GLU A 58 -16.51 -11.41 13.43
CA GLU A 58 -15.79 -10.55 14.37
C GLU A 58 -15.11 -9.36 13.67
N MET A 59 -14.48 -9.58 12.51
CA MET A 59 -13.89 -8.49 11.73
C MET A 59 -14.95 -7.51 11.23
N ILE A 60 -16.09 -7.99 10.77
CA ILE A 60 -17.21 -7.14 10.33
C ILE A 60 -17.75 -6.33 11.51
N ASP A 61 -18.01 -6.97 12.64
CA ASP A 61 -18.52 -6.33 13.85
C ASP A 61 -17.56 -5.23 14.33
N PHE A 62 -16.24 -5.49 14.32
CA PHE A 62 -15.25 -4.48 14.66
C PHE A 62 -15.28 -3.29 13.67
N VAL A 63 -15.30 -3.56 12.36
CA VAL A 63 -15.36 -2.49 11.36
C VAL A 63 -16.62 -1.64 11.54
N MET A 64 -17.77 -2.28 11.75
CA MET A 64 -19.03 -1.60 12.01
C MET A 64 -19.05 -0.85 13.34
N SER A 65 -18.30 -1.29 14.34
CA SER A 65 -18.15 -0.55 15.61
C SER A 65 -17.41 0.78 15.47
N CYS A 66 -16.62 0.94 14.41
CA CYS A 66 -15.94 2.20 14.06
C CYS A 66 -16.76 3.09 13.11
N TRP A 67 -17.96 2.65 12.70
CA TRP A 67 -18.81 3.40 11.79
C TRP A 67 -19.32 4.68 12.45
N ASP A 68 -19.27 5.78 11.69
CA ASP A 68 -19.83 7.08 12.06
C ASP A 68 -20.83 7.50 10.99
N GLU A 69 -22.11 7.63 11.36
CA GLU A 69 -23.19 8.02 10.44
C GLU A 69 -23.11 9.47 9.98
N GLU A 70 -22.39 10.32 10.72
CA GLU A 70 -22.22 11.75 10.40
C GLU A 70 -20.97 11.99 9.54
N ALA A 71 -20.07 11.00 9.43
CA ALA A 71 -18.85 11.13 8.66
C ALA A 71 -19.12 11.21 7.14
N ASP A 72 -18.74 12.34 6.53
CA ASP A 72 -18.83 12.54 5.09
C ASP A 72 -17.45 12.83 4.49
N ILE A 73 -16.97 11.94 3.63
CA ILE A 73 -15.68 12.07 2.93
C ILE A 73 -15.63 13.38 2.13
N LEU A 74 -16.73 13.77 1.48
CA LEU A 74 -16.75 14.96 0.61
C LEU A 74 -16.65 16.25 1.41
N SER A 75 -17.13 16.26 2.66
CA SER A 75 -16.99 17.40 3.57
C SER A 75 -15.53 17.73 3.92
N LEU A 76 -14.62 16.75 3.76
CA LEU A 76 -13.19 16.93 4.02
C LEU A 76 -12.42 17.50 2.82
N GLN A 77 -13.06 17.66 1.65
CA GLN A 77 -12.43 18.29 0.50
C GLN A 77 -12.23 19.78 0.74
N GLN A 78 -10.98 20.22 0.70
CA GLN A 78 -10.59 21.59 0.95
C GLN A 78 -10.73 22.46 -0.32
N PRO A 79 -10.87 23.80 -0.19
CA PRO A 79 -10.88 24.70 -1.35
C PRO A 79 -9.65 24.58 -2.26
N SER A 80 -8.52 24.16 -1.69
CA SER A 80 -7.28 23.89 -2.42
C SER A 80 -7.38 22.65 -3.34
N GLY A 81 -8.34 21.76 -3.12
CA GLY A 81 -8.44 20.44 -3.74
C GLY A 81 -7.78 19.31 -2.96
N SER A 82 -7.07 19.59 -1.86
CA SER A 82 -6.63 18.55 -0.92
C SER A 82 -7.80 17.96 -0.15
N PHE A 83 -7.53 16.86 0.55
CA PHE A 83 -8.43 16.35 1.59
C PHE A 83 -7.79 16.50 2.96
N ALA A 84 -8.61 16.89 3.94
CA ALA A 84 -8.24 16.75 5.33
C ALA A 84 -8.36 15.28 5.76
N GLY A 85 -7.55 14.85 6.73
CA GLY A 85 -7.64 13.49 7.29
C GLY A 85 -8.85 13.31 8.20
N ASP A 86 -9.23 14.38 8.89
CA ASP A 86 -10.34 14.45 9.84
C ASP A 86 -10.79 15.91 10.05
N ALA A 87 -11.67 16.13 11.03
CA ALA A 87 -12.18 17.44 11.39
C ALA A 87 -11.13 18.43 11.95
N PHE A 88 -9.91 17.99 12.28
CA PHE A 88 -8.83 18.82 12.79
C PHE A 88 -7.94 19.41 11.67
N GLY A 89 -8.18 19.03 10.42
CA GLY A 89 -7.72 19.78 9.25
C GLY A 89 -6.28 19.49 8.79
N GLU A 90 -5.62 18.43 9.27
CA GLU A 90 -4.34 17.98 8.68
C GLU A 90 -4.58 17.61 7.20
N THR A 91 -3.76 18.14 6.29
CA THR A 91 -3.86 17.84 4.86
C THR A 91 -2.60 17.18 4.34
N ASP A 92 -2.78 16.17 3.49
CA ASP A 92 -1.71 15.37 2.91
C ASP A 92 -2.25 14.65 1.65
N THR A 93 -1.40 14.41 0.65
CA THR A 93 -1.69 13.52 -0.49
C THR A 93 -2.17 12.12 -0.10
N ARG A 94 -1.84 11.62 1.09
CA ARG A 94 -2.41 10.38 1.68
C ARG A 94 -3.93 10.46 1.82
N PHE A 95 -4.44 11.52 2.45
CA PHE A 95 -5.87 11.66 2.70
C PHE A 95 -6.63 11.86 1.40
N LEU A 96 -6.01 12.52 0.42
CA LEU A 96 -6.54 12.63 -0.94
C LEU A 96 -6.72 11.24 -1.56
N TYR A 97 -5.71 10.38 -1.50
CA TYR A 97 -5.85 9.01 -2.01
C TYR A 97 -6.87 8.20 -1.24
N CYS A 98 -6.91 8.29 0.10
CA CYS A 98 -7.93 7.61 0.89
C CYS A 98 -9.35 8.01 0.45
N ALA A 99 -9.59 9.30 0.24
CA ALA A 99 -10.88 9.80 -0.24
C ALA A 99 -11.21 9.31 -1.65
N VAL A 100 -10.28 9.42 -2.61
CA VAL A 100 -10.45 8.97 -3.99
C VAL A 100 -10.68 7.45 -4.05
N ASN A 101 -9.89 6.68 -3.29
CA ASN A 101 -9.99 5.23 -3.20
C ASN A 101 -11.34 4.80 -2.63
N ALA A 102 -11.76 5.36 -1.49
CA ALA A 102 -13.04 5.07 -0.87
C ALA A 102 -14.22 5.45 -1.78
N LEU A 103 -14.22 6.63 -2.39
CA LEU A 103 -15.25 7.05 -3.33
C LEU A 103 -15.31 6.13 -4.56
N SER A 104 -14.17 5.61 -5.03
CA SER A 104 -14.13 4.62 -6.10
C SER A 104 -14.78 3.30 -5.71
N LEU A 105 -14.39 2.75 -4.54
CA LEU A 105 -14.95 1.49 -4.02
C LEU A 105 -16.46 1.60 -3.75
N LEU A 106 -16.95 2.77 -3.37
CA LEU A 106 -18.36 3.05 -3.15
C LEU A 106 -19.16 3.38 -4.43
N GLY A 107 -18.49 3.50 -5.59
CA GLY A 107 -19.12 3.92 -6.84
C GLY A 107 -19.68 5.35 -6.78
N LYS A 108 -18.96 6.26 -6.12
CA LYS A 108 -19.34 7.67 -5.87
C LYS A 108 -18.33 8.69 -6.37
N LEU A 109 -17.44 8.31 -7.28
CA LEU A 109 -16.48 9.24 -7.90
C LEU A 109 -17.17 10.39 -8.65
N ASP A 110 -18.41 10.20 -9.12
CA ASP A 110 -19.22 11.23 -9.78
C ASP A 110 -19.50 12.46 -8.89
N LYS A 111 -19.42 12.28 -7.56
CA LYS A 111 -19.60 13.36 -6.59
C LYS A 111 -18.34 14.17 -6.31
N LEU A 112 -17.17 13.68 -6.72
CA LEU A 112 -15.90 14.32 -6.47
C LEU A 112 -15.67 15.48 -7.46
N ASP A 113 -15.16 16.60 -6.98
CA ASP A 113 -14.57 17.62 -7.86
C ASP A 113 -13.19 17.12 -8.34
N VAL A 114 -13.21 16.36 -9.43
CA VAL A 114 -12.02 15.71 -10.02
C VAL A 114 -10.96 16.74 -10.41
N GLU A 115 -11.35 17.86 -11.02
CA GLU A 115 -10.39 18.86 -11.49
C GLU A 115 -9.67 19.55 -10.34
N LYS A 116 -10.36 19.86 -9.23
CA LYS A 116 -9.68 20.37 -8.02
C LYS A 116 -8.70 19.36 -7.46
N THR A 117 -9.09 18.09 -7.37
CA THR A 117 -8.23 17.02 -6.87
C THR A 117 -6.99 16.85 -7.72
N VAL A 118 -7.15 16.78 -9.05
CA VAL A 118 -6.03 16.69 -10.01
C VAL A 118 -5.16 17.93 -9.95
N ALA A 119 -5.74 19.12 -9.85
CA ALA A 119 -4.99 20.36 -9.71
C ALA A 119 -4.18 20.42 -8.40
N TYR A 120 -4.64 19.80 -7.31
CA TYR A 120 -3.84 19.66 -6.09
C TYR A 120 -2.66 18.71 -6.30
N ILE A 121 -2.89 17.52 -6.86
CA ILE A 121 -1.83 16.56 -7.18
C ILE A 121 -0.73 17.21 -8.04
N ARG A 122 -1.13 17.98 -9.07
CA ARG A 122 -0.20 18.71 -9.94
C ARG A 122 0.70 19.67 -9.14
N ARG A 123 0.17 20.38 -8.14
CA ARG A 123 0.96 21.27 -7.28
C ARG A 123 1.90 20.55 -6.33
N CYS A 124 1.64 19.28 -6.03
CA CYS A 124 2.53 18.45 -5.23
C CYS A 124 3.64 17.77 -6.06
N SER A 125 3.61 17.88 -7.39
CA SER A 125 4.68 17.38 -8.24
C SER A 125 5.94 18.25 -8.11
N ASN A 126 7.10 17.58 -8.13
CA ASN A 126 8.41 18.21 -7.99
C ASN A 126 9.22 18.11 -9.29
N PHE A 127 10.31 18.87 -9.37
CA PHE A 127 11.18 18.92 -10.55
C PHE A 127 11.82 17.56 -10.91
N ASP A 128 11.96 16.68 -9.91
CA ASP A 128 12.49 15.32 -10.04
C ASP A 128 11.43 14.31 -10.52
N GLY A 129 10.24 14.78 -10.89
CA GLY A 129 9.10 13.97 -11.31
C GLY A 129 8.34 13.32 -10.17
N GLY A 130 8.89 13.32 -8.95
CA GLY A 130 8.25 12.78 -7.75
C GLY A 130 7.16 13.69 -7.18
N PHE A 131 6.56 13.25 -6.08
CA PHE A 131 5.48 13.97 -5.39
C PHE A 131 5.79 14.12 -3.90
N GLY A 132 5.43 15.26 -3.33
CA GLY A 132 5.52 15.53 -1.90
C GLY A 132 4.23 15.20 -1.13
N ALA A 133 4.30 15.23 0.20
CA ALA A 133 3.12 15.12 1.06
C ALA A 133 2.16 16.33 0.91
N VAL A 134 2.75 17.50 0.67
CA VAL A 134 2.09 18.77 0.33
C VAL A 134 2.92 19.47 -0.74
N ALA A 135 2.40 20.56 -1.33
CA ALA A 135 3.14 21.35 -2.30
C ALA A 135 4.49 21.85 -1.75
N GLY A 136 5.58 21.61 -2.49
CA GLY A 136 6.93 21.99 -2.10
C GLY A 136 7.62 21.07 -1.09
N ALA A 137 6.93 20.04 -0.57
CA ALA A 137 7.57 19.02 0.25
C ALA A 137 8.44 18.08 -0.61
N GLU A 138 9.46 17.51 0.01
CA GLU A 138 10.37 16.56 -0.64
C GLU A 138 9.62 15.37 -1.26
N SER A 139 10.07 14.95 -2.45
CA SER A 139 9.57 13.75 -3.12
C SER A 139 9.79 12.50 -2.27
N HIS A 140 8.75 11.68 -2.13
CA HIS A 140 8.83 10.45 -1.34
C HIS A 140 7.98 9.33 -1.96
N ALA A 141 8.45 8.08 -1.92
CA ALA A 141 7.90 6.98 -2.69
C ALA A 141 6.44 6.67 -2.31
N SER A 142 6.09 6.75 -1.03
CA SER A 142 4.70 6.62 -0.60
C SER A 142 3.79 7.73 -1.15
N ARG A 143 4.33 8.94 -1.36
CA ARG A 143 3.62 10.10 -1.91
C ARG A 143 3.44 9.99 -3.40
N VAL A 144 4.49 9.50 -4.08
CA VAL A 144 4.40 9.09 -5.49
C VAL A 144 3.29 8.05 -5.65
N PHE A 145 3.30 6.98 -4.85
CA PHE A 145 2.28 5.95 -4.91
C PHE A 145 0.86 6.52 -4.81
N VAL A 146 0.54 7.26 -3.73
CA VAL A 146 -0.82 7.77 -3.50
C VAL A 146 -1.27 8.74 -4.60
N CYS A 147 -0.38 9.58 -5.12
CA CYS A 147 -0.69 10.47 -6.25
C CYS A 147 -0.93 9.69 -7.55
N ILE A 148 -0.05 8.74 -7.89
CA ILE A 148 -0.16 7.94 -9.12
C ILE A 148 -1.39 7.02 -9.09
N ALA A 149 -1.67 6.37 -7.95
CA ALA A 149 -2.85 5.55 -7.77
C ALA A 149 -4.13 6.39 -7.84
N SER A 150 -4.16 7.58 -7.24
CA SER A 150 -5.30 8.51 -7.39
C SER A 150 -5.53 8.91 -8.84
N LEU A 151 -4.47 9.29 -9.56
CA LEU A 151 -4.56 9.63 -10.99
C LEU A 151 -5.01 8.42 -11.84
N ALA A 152 -4.60 7.19 -11.49
CA ALA A 152 -5.07 5.99 -12.15
C ALA A 152 -6.57 5.74 -11.92
N ILE A 153 -7.05 5.95 -10.69
CA ILE A 153 -8.49 5.84 -10.35
C ILE A 153 -9.31 6.84 -11.18
N LEU A 154 -8.82 8.08 -11.28
CA LEU A 154 -9.47 9.19 -11.97
C LEU A 154 -9.27 9.20 -13.49
N ASP A 155 -8.56 8.22 -14.05
CA ASP A 155 -8.22 8.15 -15.48
C ASP A 155 -7.45 9.37 -15.99
N ARG A 156 -6.50 9.87 -15.17
CA ARG A 156 -5.70 11.08 -15.39
C ARG A 156 -4.18 10.88 -15.30
N LEU A 157 -3.70 9.72 -15.74
CA LEU A 157 -2.26 9.43 -15.80
C LEU A 157 -1.49 10.29 -16.82
N ASP A 158 -2.19 11.05 -17.67
CA ASP A 158 -1.62 12.06 -18.58
C ASP A 158 -0.94 13.22 -17.84
N GLU A 159 -1.28 13.45 -16.57
CA GLU A 159 -0.68 14.49 -15.72
C GLU A 159 0.74 14.17 -15.24
N VAL A 160 1.18 12.92 -15.40
CA VAL A 160 2.45 12.43 -14.85
C VAL A 160 3.59 12.73 -15.81
N ASN A 161 4.65 13.40 -15.31
CA ASN A 161 5.92 13.49 -16.03
C ASN A 161 6.66 12.14 -15.97
N GLN A 162 6.22 11.22 -16.81
CA GLN A 162 6.65 9.83 -16.83
C GLN A 162 8.17 9.63 -16.99
N PRO A 163 8.87 10.26 -17.96
CA PRO A 163 10.30 10.01 -18.16
C PRO A 163 11.16 10.29 -16.92
N THR A 164 10.96 11.43 -16.26
CA THR A 164 11.74 11.80 -15.07
C THR A 164 11.39 10.91 -13.88
N LEU A 165 10.09 10.64 -13.69
CA LEU A 165 9.63 9.82 -12.58
C LEU A 165 10.14 8.36 -12.66
N PHE A 166 10.29 7.80 -13.87
CA PHE A 166 10.81 6.44 -14.04
C PHE A 166 12.24 6.31 -13.50
N TRP A 167 13.11 7.28 -13.84
CA TRP A 167 14.46 7.32 -13.30
C TRP A 167 14.44 7.44 -11.78
N TRP A 168 13.67 8.40 -11.25
CA TRP A 168 13.55 8.62 -9.81
C TRP A 168 13.11 7.37 -9.04
N LEU A 169 12.12 6.62 -9.56
CA LEU A 169 11.64 5.37 -8.96
C LEU A 169 12.66 4.23 -9.07
N SER A 170 13.34 4.09 -10.21
CA SER A 170 14.36 3.05 -10.40
C SER A 170 15.58 3.26 -9.48
N GLU A 171 15.97 4.51 -9.26
CA GLU A 171 17.05 4.90 -8.34
C GLU A 171 16.66 4.80 -6.85
N ARG A 172 15.49 4.21 -6.52
CA ARG A 172 15.19 3.78 -5.15
C ARG A 172 15.84 2.46 -4.80
N GLN A 173 16.20 1.64 -5.79
CA GLN A 173 16.80 0.34 -5.52
C GLN A 173 18.26 0.49 -5.13
N LEU A 174 18.59 0.06 -3.92
CA LEU A 174 19.94 0.10 -3.36
C LEU A 174 20.75 -1.14 -3.75
N PRO A 175 22.10 -1.13 -3.58
CA PRO A 175 22.95 -2.26 -3.96
C PRO A 175 22.58 -3.60 -3.30
N ASN A 176 21.99 -3.57 -2.11
CA ASN A 176 21.49 -4.74 -1.37
C ASN A 176 20.16 -5.30 -1.91
N GLY A 177 19.53 -4.64 -2.89
CA GLY A 177 18.29 -5.04 -3.52
C GLY A 177 17.03 -4.38 -2.97
N GLY A 178 17.10 -3.86 -1.74
CA GLY A 178 15.99 -3.15 -1.11
C GLY A 178 15.71 -1.80 -1.74
N LEU A 179 14.51 -1.28 -1.48
CA LEU A 179 14.05 0.01 -2.00
C LEU A 179 13.99 1.03 -0.86
N ASN A 180 14.35 2.28 -1.12
CA ASN A 180 14.18 3.37 -0.17
C ASN A 180 13.02 4.31 -0.53
N GLY A 181 12.63 5.14 0.43
CA GLY A 181 11.52 6.09 0.24
C GLY A 181 11.92 7.37 -0.47
N ARG A 182 13.19 7.77 -0.38
CA ARG A 182 13.73 9.03 -0.92
C ARG A 182 15.26 8.93 -1.01
N PRO A 183 15.93 9.80 -1.79
CA PRO A 183 17.37 9.75 -1.99
C PRO A 183 18.15 9.77 -0.67
N GLU A 184 19.32 9.12 -0.65
CA GLU A 184 20.24 9.12 0.51
C GLU A 184 19.62 8.55 1.81
N LYS A 185 18.58 7.71 1.70
CA LYS A 185 17.99 6.95 2.82
C LYS A 185 18.19 5.46 2.67
N LEU A 186 18.02 4.77 3.78
CA LEU A 186 18.11 3.32 3.88
C LEU A 186 16.90 2.65 3.23
N GLU A 187 17.11 1.41 2.81
CA GLU A 187 16.04 0.53 2.37
C GLU A 187 15.04 0.21 3.48
N ASP A 188 13.82 -0.13 3.07
CA ASP A 188 12.76 -0.60 3.94
C ASP A 188 11.79 -1.45 3.10
N VAL A 189 11.40 -2.61 3.62
CA VAL A 189 10.51 -3.57 2.96
C VAL A 189 9.22 -2.94 2.47
N CYS A 190 8.63 -1.96 3.16
CA CYS A 190 7.35 -1.40 2.74
C CYS A 190 7.43 -0.69 1.37
N TYR A 191 8.61 -0.16 1.00
CA TYR A 191 8.83 0.42 -0.33
C TYR A 191 8.79 -0.60 -1.46
N SER A 192 8.88 -1.89 -1.14
CA SER A 192 8.59 -2.98 -2.10
C SER A 192 7.18 -2.89 -2.64
N PHE A 193 6.21 -2.39 -1.88
CA PHE A 193 4.89 -2.09 -2.42
C PHE A 193 4.84 -0.68 -3.01
N TRP A 194 5.25 0.35 -2.25
CA TRP A 194 5.07 1.74 -2.68
C TRP A 194 5.74 2.06 -4.03
N VAL A 195 6.97 1.59 -4.24
CA VAL A 195 7.71 1.82 -5.50
C VAL A 195 7.21 0.89 -6.60
N LEU A 196 7.05 -0.40 -6.33
CA LEU A 196 6.59 -1.35 -7.37
C LEU A 196 5.18 -1.04 -7.84
N SER A 197 4.28 -0.61 -6.97
CA SER A 197 2.92 -0.23 -7.37
C SER A 197 2.91 0.97 -8.30
N ALA A 198 3.69 2.01 -8.00
CA ALA A 198 3.84 3.15 -8.89
C ALA A 198 4.42 2.71 -10.26
N LEU A 199 5.48 1.89 -10.26
CA LEU A 199 6.06 1.35 -11.49
C LEU A 199 5.11 0.42 -12.26
N SER A 200 4.29 -0.37 -11.58
CA SER A 200 3.30 -1.27 -12.17
C SER A 200 2.19 -0.50 -12.88
N ILE A 201 1.64 0.53 -12.22
CA ILE A 201 0.66 1.46 -12.80
C ILE A 201 1.24 2.16 -14.04
N LEU A 202 2.53 2.50 -13.98
CA LEU A 202 3.24 3.16 -15.06
C LEU A 202 3.84 2.20 -16.10
N ASN A 203 3.58 0.89 -15.99
CA ASN A 203 4.07 -0.14 -16.92
C ASN A 203 5.61 -0.21 -17.04
N LYS A 204 6.33 0.00 -15.93
CA LYS A 204 7.80 0.02 -15.82
C LYS A 204 8.37 -0.91 -14.75
N LEU A 205 7.59 -1.89 -14.30
CA LEU A 205 8.01 -2.81 -13.24
C LEU A 205 9.34 -3.55 -13.53
N THR A 206 9.64 -3.82 -14.80
CA THR A 206 10.87 -4.48 -15.25
C THR A 206 12.15 -3.65 -15.07
N TRP A 207 12.06 -2.40 -14.60
CA TRP A 207 13.21 -1.55 -14.31
C TRP A 207 13.87 -1.86 -12.97
N ILE A 208 13.23 -2.69 -12.15
CA ILE A 208 13.74 -3.15 -10.86
C ILE A 208 14.35 -4.54 -11.01
N ASP A 209 15.52 -4.75 -10.42
CA ASP A 209 16.09 -6.08 -10.26
C ASP A 209 15.22 -6.89 -9.29
N SER A 210 14.30 -7.66 -9.87
CA SER A 210 13.28 -8.41 -9.15
C SER A 210 13.88 -9.50 -8.26
N SER A 211 14.96 -10.13 -8.72
CA SER A 211 15.64 -11.19 -7.98
C SER A 211 16.30 -10.64 -6.71
N LYS A 212 16.96 -9.48 -6.79
CA LYS A 212 17.55 -8.83 -5.63
C LYS A 212 16.51 -8.32 -4.65
N LEU A 213 15.42 -7.72 -5.13
CA LEU A 213 14.36 -7.22 -4.27
C LEU A 213 13.63 -8.38 -3.54
N GLU A 214 13.35 -9.47 -4.24
CA GLU A 214 12.80 -10.68 -3.63
C GLU A 214 13.72 -11.24 -2.54
N ALA A 215 15.03 -11.34 -2.82
CA ALA A 215 16.00 -11.78 -1.82
C ALA A 215 16.03 -10.85 -0.60
N PHE A 216 15.93 -9.53 -0.80
CA PHE A 216 15.84 -8.56 0.29
C PHE A 216 14.59 -8.76 1.14
N ILE A 217 13.39 -8.84 0.54
CA ILE A 217 12.14 -9.06 1.28
C ILE A 217 12.20 -10.37 2.08
N LEU A 218 12.64 -11.47 1.46
CA LEU A 218 12.75 -12.76 2.12
C LEU A 218 13.78 -12.78 3.25
N SER A 219 14.81 -11.93 3.18
CA SER A 219 15.81 -11.80 4.26
C SER A 219 15.28 -11.07 5.50
N ALA A 220 14.19 -10.31 5.38
CA ALA A 220 13.52 -9.60 6.47
C ALA A 220 12.38 -10.39 7.13
N GLN A 221 12.11 -11.62 6.67
CA GLN A 221 11.10 -12.47 7.30
C GLN A 221 11.63 -13.11 8.58
N ASN A 222 10.81 -13.17 9.63
CA ASN A 222 11.15 -13.92 10.83
C ASN A 222 10.87 -15.41 10.59
N THR A 223 11.92 -16.23 10.66
CA THR A 223 11.85 -17.66 10.33
C THR A 223 11.27 -18.53 11.44
N GLU A 224 11.15 -18.01 12.67
CA GLU A 224 10.66 -18.73 13.83
C GLU A 224 9.19 -18.43 14.09
N SER A 225 8.83 -17.15 14.24
CA SER A 225 7.47 -16.72 14.60
C SER A 225 6.62 -16.30 13.41
N GLY A 226 7.21 -16.11 12.22
CA GLY A 226 6.54 -15.47 11.09
C GLY A 226 6.47 -13.93 11.23
N GLY A 227 5.85 -13.30 10.23
CA GLY A 227 5.90 -11.86 10.02
C GLY A 227 7.15 -11.41 9.24
N ILE A 228 7.08 -10.22 8.65
CA ILE A 228 8.17 -9.54 7.94
C ILE A 228 8.37 -8.18 8.60
N SER A 229 9.62 -7.77 8.79
CA SER A 229 9.99 -6.47 9.35
C SER A 229 10.46 -5.49 8.26
N ASP A 230 10.77 -4.25 8.63
CA ASP A 230 11.33 -3.26 7.69
C ASP A 230 12.67 -3.70 7.11
N ARG A 231 13.51 -4.40 7.89
CA ARG A 231 14.86 -4.84 7.53
C ARG A 231 15.29 -6.11 8.26
N PRO A 232 16.26 -6.88 7.72
CA PRO A 232 16.77 -8.09 8.37
C PRO A 232 17.23 -7.84 9.81
N GLY A 233 16.75 -8.67 10.73
CA GLY A 233 17.09 -8.60 12.15
C GLY A 233 16.17 -7.70 12.99
N ASN A 234 15.28 -6.92 12.37
CA ASN A 234 14.30 -6.11 13.08
C ASN A 234 13.05 -6.92 13.48
N MET A 235 12.27 -6.38 14.40
CA MET A 235 11.02 -7.00 14.86
C MET A 235 9.94 -6.92 13.78
N PRO A 236 9.22 -8.04 13.49
CA PRO A 236 8.17 -8.04 12.49
C PRO A 236 6.92 -7.30 12.98
N ASP A 237 6.23 -6.67 12.04
CA ASP A 237 4.91 -6.09 12.25
C ASP A 237 4.00 -6.43 11.06
N VAL A 238 2.69 -6.32 11.26
CA VAL A 238 1.72 -6.67 10.21
C VAL A 238 1.75 -5.69 9.02
N PHE A 239 2.22 -4.45 9.21
CA PHE A 239 2.36 -3.45 8.16
C PHE A 239 3.44 -3.84 7.15
N HIS A 240 4.65 -4.17 7.61
CA HIS A 240 5.72 -4.66 6.75
C HIS A 240 5.42 -6.05 6.20
N THR A 241 4.68 -6.87 6.95
CA THR A 241 4.19 -8.17 6.47
C THR A 241 3.30 -8.02 5.22
N ILE A 242 2.26 -7.17 5.25
CA ILE A 242 1.42 -6.96 4.07
C ILE A 242 2.23 -6.37 2.91
N PHE A 243 3.06 -5.36 3.14
CA PHE A 243 3.75 -4.68 2.04
C PHE A 243 4.92 -5.48 1.45
N GLY A 244 5.54 -6.37 2.24
CA GLY A 244 6.48 -7.37 1.74
C GLY A 244 5.77 -8.41 0.86
N LEU A 245 4.66 -8.97 1.33
CA LEU A 245 3.84 -9.92 0.56
C LEU A 245 3.28 -9.30 -0.72
N ALA A 246 2.82 -8.05 -0.64
CA ALA A 246 2.34 -7.29 -1.77
C ALA A 246 3.43 -7.05 -2.82
N GLY A 247 4.65 -6.68 -2.38
CA GLY A 247 5.82 -6.58 -3.23
C GLY A 247 6.15 -7.90 -3.93
N LEU A 248 6.23 -9.01 -3.19
CA LEU A 248 6.43 -10.35 -3.75
C LEU A 248 5.33 -10.74 -4.74
N SER A 249 4.08 -10.36 -4.47
CA SER A 249 2.97 -10.61 -5.38
C SER A 249 3.18 -9.90 -6.72
N LEU A 250 3.55 -8.61 -6.70
CA LEU A 250 3.83 -7.84 -7.92
C LEU A 250 5.02 -8.38 -8.71
N LEU A 251 6.00 -8.98 -8.02
CA LEU A 251 7.15 -9.66 -8.64
C LEU A 251 6.83 -11.05 -9.21
N GLY A 252 5.59 -11.54 -9.09
CA GLY A 252 5.18 -12.83 -9.65
C GLY A 252 5.66 -14.04 -8.81
N TYR A 253 5.75 -13.90 -7.49
CA TYR A 253 6.15 -14.99 -6.58
C TYR A 253 5.18 -16.19 -6.62
N PRO A 254 5.60 -17.44 -6.90
CA PRO A 254 4.72 -18.53 -7.33
C PRO A 254 3.47 -18.83 -6.48
N THR A 255 3.57 -18.76 -5.15
CA THR A 255 2.52 -19.21 -4.22
C THR A 255 1.54 -18.11 -3.80
N LEU A 256 1.74 -16.88 -4.26
CA LEU A 256 0.88 -15.74 -3.91
C LEU A 256 -0.13 -15.47 -5.02
N VAL A 257 -1.31 -14.98 -4.66
CA VAL A 257 -2.30 -14.51 -5.63
C VAL A 257 -1.92 -13.14 -6.17
N ASP A 258 -2.42 -12.78 -7.35
CA ASP A 258 -2.19 -11.48 -7.95
C ASP A 258 -2.83 -10.35 -7.13
N LEU A 259 -2.08 -9.26 -6.98
CA LEU A 259 -2.50 -8.05 -6.28
C LEU A 259 -2.72 -6.91 -7.27
N ASP A 260 -3.81 -6.16 -7.09
CA ASP A 260 -4.03 -4.90 -7.75
C ASP A 260 -3.16 -3.80 -7.08
N PRO A 261 -2.17 -3.20 -7.78
CA PRO A 261 -1.30 -2.18 -7.24
C PRO A 261 -2.01 -0.85 -7.00
N VAL A 262 -3.16 -0.57 -7.61
CA VAL A 262 -3.90 0.69 -7.41
C VAL A 262 -4.64 0.66 -6.09
N TYR A 263 -5.22 -0.49 -5.72
CA TYR A 263 -6.04 -0.62 -4.51
C TYR A 263 -5.38 -1.42 -3.38
N CYS A 264 -4.25 -2.09 -3.65
CA CYS A 264 -3.59 -3.00 -2.70
C CYS A 264 -4.52 -4.12 -2.20
N MET A 265 -5.32 -4.70 -3.10
CA MET A 265 -6.24 -5.80 -2.81
C MET A 265 -6.09 -6.90 -3.88
N PRO A 266 -6.47 -8.16 -3.60
CA PRO A 266 -6.43 -9.21 -4.61
C PRO A 266 -7.10 -8.77 -5.92
N THR A 267 -6.41 -9.00 -7.05
CA THR A 267 -6.86 -8.53 -8.37
C THR A 267 -8.27 -8.99 -8.70
N SER A 268 -8.61 -10.25 -8.35
CA SER A 268 -9.94 -10.82 -8.58
C SER A 268 -11.05 -10.06 -7.86
N ILE A 269 -10.80 -9.52 -6.68
CA ILE A 269 -11.79 -8.72 -5.94
C ILE A 269 -12.07 -7.42 -6.69
N ILE A 270 -11.03 -6.74 -7.15
CA ILE A 270 -11.16 -5.46 -7.87
C ILE A 270 -11.77 -5.64 -9.26
N GLU A 271 -11.45 -6.74 -9.95
CA GLU A 271 -12.07 -7.10 -11.23
C GLU A 271 -13.56 -7.40 -11.08
N ASN A 272 -13.95 -8.13 -10.02
CA ASN A 272 -15.36 -8.39 -9.72
C ASN A 272 -16.16 -7.11 -9.41
N MET A 273 -15.50 -6.06 -8.93
CA MET A 273 -16.09 -4.73 -8.74
C MET A 273 -16.10 -3.88 -10.01
N GLY A 274 -15.48 -4.33 -11.10
CA GLY A 274 -15.37 -3.58 -12.36
C GLY A 274 -14.40 -2.39 -12.28
N LEU A 275 -13.44 -2.41 -11.34
CA LEU A 275 -12.56 -1.27 -11.02
C LEU A 275 -11.14 -1.39 -11.60
N ARG A 276 -10.86 -2.44 -12.37
CA ARG A 276 -9.54 -2.74 -12.97
C ARG A 276 -9.01 -1.54 -13.76
N LYS A 277 -7.77 -1.14 -13.48
CA LYS A 277 -7.02 -0.10 -14.24
C LYS A 277 -5.87 -0.69 -15.06
N GLY A 278 -5.27 0.11 -15.94
CA GLY A 278 -4.27 -0.31 -16.95
C GLY A 278 -2.84 -0.57 -16.44
N TRP A 279 -2.68 -1.29 -15.33
CA TRP A 279 -1.39 -1.64 -14.72
C TRP A 279 -0.87 -3.02 -15.16
N LYS A 280 0.43 -3.27 -15.00
CA LYS A 280 1.10 -4.57 -15.28
C LYS A 280 1.98 -5.07 -14.12
N ALA A 281 1.66 -6.24 -13.60
CA ALA A 281 2.54 -7.03 -12.73
C ALA A 281 3.47 -7.95 -13.56
N LEU A 282 4.51 -8.50 -12.93
CA LEU A 282 5.30 -9.56 -13.54
C LEU A 282 4.48 -10.85 -13.61
N GLN A 283 4.74 -11.65 -14.64
CA GLN A 283 4.07 -12.93 -14.80
C GLN A 283 4.43 -13.84 -13.61
N ARG A 284 3.40 -14.45 -13.01
CA ARG A 284 3.56 -15.45 -11.95
C ARG A 284 4.48 -16.57 -12.43
N ARG A 285 5.55 -16.84 -11.68
CA ARG A 285 6.49 -17.93 -11.95
C ARG A 285 5.87 -19.25 -11.52
N THR A 286 6.26 -20.34 -12.18
CA THR A 286 5.92 -21.70 -11.74
C THR A 286 6.76 -22.06 -10.52
N SER A 287 6.14 -22.70 -9.52
CA SER A 287 6.80 -23.23 -8.33
C SER A 287 7.79 -24.36 -8.65
#